data_AF-A0A2J8BA30-F1
#
_entry.id   AF-A0A2J8BA30-F1
#
_cell.length_a   1.000
_cell.length_b   1.000
_cell.length_c   1.000
_cell.angle_alpha   90.00
_cell.angle_beta   90.00
_cell.angle_gamma   90.00
#
_symmetry.space_group_name_H-M   'P 1'
#
loop_
_entity.id
_entity.type
_entity.pdbx_description
1 polymer ?
#
loop_
_entity_poly.entity_id
_entity_poly.type
_entity_poly.pdbx_seq_one_letter_code
_entity_poly.pdbx_strand_id
1 'polypeptide(L)'
;MGKDFYSLSKVGAYTFQKYKVAFRDNTNMVASVISDIKTPWGDLVSPVCAKHAPYISMDKDNNLISYEEAYYIAGIMNTDIVNKYFKTTFSGRSYSINFNIHIPKFSKEDVIQDSISKLAIEASNTEDLDKKEKLREEIQNLYLKLCVQK
;
A
#
# COMPACT_ATOMS: atom_id res chain seq x y z
N MET A 1 19.51 -12.27 9.04
CA MET A 1 20.27 -12.92 7.94
C MET A 1 20.30 -14.41 8.25
N GLY A 2 19.98 -15.27 7.28
CA GLY A 2 19.87 -16.73 7.50
C GLY A 2 21.22 -17.35 7.81
N LYS A 3 21.25 -18.31 8.74
CA LYS A 3 22.46 -19.07 9.12
C LYS A 3 22.57 -20.43 8.38
N ASP A 4 21.61 -20.73 7.52
CA ASP A 4 21.44 -22.04 6.89
C ASP A 4 22.10 -22.13 5.50
N PHE A 5 22.37 -23.38 5.08
CA PHE A 5 22.96 -23.71 3.77
C PHE A 5 22.09 -23.24 2.58
N TYR A 6 20.76 -23.25 2.75
CA TYR A 6 19.80 -22.60 1.84
C TYR A 6 18.87 -21.70 2.67
N SER A 7 18.78 -20.41 2.33
CA SER A 7 17.89 -19.47 3.02
C SER A 7 17.08 -18.62 2.04
N LEU A 8 15.84 -18.31 2.42
CA LEU A 8 14.99 -17.40 1.64
C LEU A 8 15.40 -15.95 1.94
N SER A 9 15.66 -15.19 0.89
CA SER A 9 15.96 -13.76 1.03
C SER A 9 14.69 -12.99 1.40
N LYS A 10 14.80 -12.01 2.30
CA LYS A 10 13.75 -11.01 2.60
C LYS A 10 12.42 -11.60 3.12
N VAL A 11 12.47 -12.71 3.84
CA VAL A 11 11.35 -13.27 4.59
C VAL A 11 11.52 -12.98 6.08
N GLY A 12 10.43 -12.60 6.75
CA GLY A 12 10.40 -12.33 8.19
C GLY A 12 8.98 -12.34 8.74
N ALA A 13 8.79 -11.92 9.99
CA ALA A 13 7.46 -11.85 10.62
C ALA A 13 6.45 -11.05 9.77
N TYR A 14 6.90 -9.94 9.17
CA TYR A 14 6.12 -9.11 8.23
C TYR A 14 5.57 -9.89 7.02
N THR A 15 6.20 -10.98 6.60
CA THR A 15 5.81 -11.75 5.42
C THR A 15 4.48 -12.50 5.59
N PHE A 16 4.13 -12.88 6.82
CA PHE A 16 2.96 -13.71 7.10
C PHE A 16 1.79 -12.92 7.68
N GLN A 17 1.84 -11.59 7.61
CA GLN A 17 0.79 -10.73 8.14
C GLN A 17 -0.46 -10.75 7.28
N LYS A 18 -1.61 -10.62 7.95
CA LYS A 18 -2.94 -10.73 7.33
C LYS A 18 -3.20 -9.65 6.29
N TYR A 19 -2.84 -8.41 6.61
CA TYR A 19 -3.00 -7.27 5.70
C TYR A 19 -1.62 -6.77 5.27
N LYS A 20 -1.47 -6.56 3.97
CA LYS A 20 -0.24 -6.02 3.37
C LYS A 20 -0.63 -5.04 2.28
N VAL A 21 0.20 -4.04 2.04
CA VAL A 21 0.10 -3.16 0.87
C VAL A 21 1.25 -3.48 -0.05
N ALA A 22 0.99 -4.23 -1.11
CA ALA A 22 1.99 -4.50 -2.14
C ALA A 22 1.99 -3.40 -3.19
N PHE A 23 3.16 -3.05 -3.71
CA PHE A 23 3.27 -2.06 -4.76
C PHE A 23 4.26 -2.50 -5.84
N ARG A 24 4.16 -1.93 -7.05
CA ARG A 24 5.16 -2.14 -8.10
C ARG A 24 6.43 -1.34 -7.80
N ASP A 25 7.57 -2.01 -7.87
CA ASP A 25 8.89 -1.36 -7.72
C ASP A 25 9.43 -0.75 -9.01
N ASN A 26 8.64 -0.66 -10.07
CA ASN A 26 9.08 -0.20 -11.39
C ASN A 26 7.92 0.38 -12.20
N THR A 27 8.28 1.09 -13.26
CA THR A 27 7.39 1.65 -14.30
C THR A 27 6.34 2.66 -13.81
N ASN A 28 5.41 2.25 -12.94
CA ASN A 28 4.34 3.06 -12.37
C ASN A 28 4.18 2.72 -10.88
N MET A 29 3.87 3.71 -10.04
CA MET A 29 3.51 3.45 -8.66
C MET A 29 2.05 2.98 -8.62
N VAL A 30 1.88 1.68 -8.45
CA VAL A 30 0.56 1.06 -8.27
C VAL A 30 0.64 0.21 -7.03
N ALA A 31 -0.24 0.50 -6.07
CA ALA A 31 -0.35 -0.21 -4.81
C ALA A 31 -1.70 -0.95 -4.72
N SER A 32 -1.71 -2.10 -4.05
CA SER A 32 -2.90 -2.89 -3.79
C SER A 32 -2.83 -3.53 -2.40
N VAL A 33 -3.99 -3.64 -1.76
CA VAL A 33 -4.12 -4.34 -0.48
C VAL A 33 -4.20 -5.84 -0.75
N ILE A 34 -3.36 -6.60 -0.06
CA ILE A 34 -3.38 -8.05 -0.01
C ILE A 34 -3.99 -8.45 1.32
N SER A 35 -5.01 -9.30 1.23
CA SER A 35 -5.61 -10.03 2.34
C SER A 35 -5.64 -11.52 2.01
N ASP A 36 -6.15 -12.32 2.93
CA ASP A 36 -6.39 -13.73 2.67
C ASP A 36 -7.38 -13.91 1.50
N ILE A 37 -7.08 -14.88 0.62
CA ILE A 37 -7.90 -15.22 -0.53
C ILE A 37 -8.42 -16.65 -0.39
N LYS A 38 -9.63 -16.87 -0.89
CA LYS A 38 -10.18 -18.22 -1.02
C LYS A 38 -9.64 -18.84 -2.31
N THR A 39 -8.92 -19.95 -2.20
CA THR A 39 -8.40 -20.68 -3.36
C THR A 39 -9.53 -21.37 -4.12
N PRO A 40 -9.31 -21.76 -5.40
CA PRO A 40 -10.30 -22.54 -6.15
C PRO A 40 -10.70 -23.87 -5.49
N TRP A 41 -9.87 -24.41 -4.59
CA TRP A 41 -10.13 -25.66 -3.84
C TRP A 41 -10.69 -25.42 -2.42
N GLY A 42 -10.99 -24.17 -2.06
CA GLY A 42 -11.75 -23.83 -0.86
C GLY A 42 -10.95 -23.40 0.36
N ASP A 43 -9.63 -23.48 0.31
CA ASP A 43 -8.76 -23.06 1.42
C ASP A 43 -8.64 -21.54 1.48
N LEU A 44 -8.49 -21.01 2.70
CA LEU A 44 -8.13 -19.62 2.92
C LEU A 44 -6.60 -19.52 3.03
N VAL A 45 -5.97 -18.82 2.09
CA VAL A 45 -4.50 -18.66 2.07
C VAL A 45 -4.11 -17.20 2.05
N SER A 46 -3.03 -16.85 2.76
CA SER A 46 -2.44 -15.52 2.71
C SER A 46 -1.39 -15.46 1.60
N PRO A 47 -1.59 -14.63 0.56
CA PRO A 47 -0.58 -14.51 -0.50
C PRO A 47 0.75 -13.98 0.04
N VAL A 48 1.84 -14.58 -0.45
CA VAL A 48 3.21 -14.13 -0.18
C VAL A 48 3.72 -13.43 -1.43
N CYS A 49 4.09 -12.16 -1.29
CA CYS A 49 4.59 -11.36 -2.39
C CYS A 49 5.95 -11.89 -2.88
N ALA A 50 6.06 -12.12 -4.19
CA ALA A 50 7.31 -12.49 -4.83
C ALA A 50 8.13 -11.25 -5.25
N LYS A 51 9.22 -11.46 -5.98
CA LYS A 51 10.07 -10.39 -6.51
C LYS A 51 9.25 -9.36 -7.31
N HIS A 52 9.64 -8.08 -7.24
CA HIS A 52 8.97 -6.91 -7.87
C HIS A 52 7.61 -6.53 -7.30
N ALA A 53 7.21 -7.14 -6.18
CA ALA A 53 6.08 -6.71 -5.37
C ALA A 53 6.54 -6.48 -3.91
N PRO A 54 7.36 -5.44 -3.62
CA PRO A 54 7.62 -5.07 -2.23
C PRO A 54 6.30 -4.71 -1.54
N TYR A 55 6.30 -4.79 -0.21
CA TYR A 55 5.08 -4.61 0.55
C TYR A 55 5.31 -3.99 1.93
N ILE A 56 4.29 -3.30 2.41
CA ILE A 56 4.20 -2.74 3.76
C ILE A 56 3.18 -3.58 4.53
N SER A 57 3.54 -4.03 5.74
CA SER A 57 2.64 -4.81 6.61
C SER A 57 2.81 -4.51 8.09
N MET A 58 3.84 -3.71 8.43
CA MET A 58 4.12 -3.27 9.78
C MET A 58 4.65 -1.84 9.73
N ASP A 59 4.52 -1.10 10.82
CA ASP A 59 5.18 0.18 11.00
C ASP A 59 6.63 0.01 11.50
N LYS A 60 7.32 1.14 11.72
CA LYS A 60 8.71 1.20 12.19
C LYS A 60 8.92 0.56 13.58
N ASP A 61 7.86 0.43 14.37
CA ASP A 61 7.86 -0.11 15.72
C ASP A 61 7.43 -1.59 15.73
N ASN A 62 7.31 -2.21 14.54
CA ASN A 62 6.83 -3.57 14.30
C ASN A 62 5.36 -3.83 14.65
N ASN A 63 4.53 -2.79 14.77
CA ASN A 63 3.09 -2.99 14.91
C ASN A 63 2.49 -3.36 13.55
N LEU A 64 1.55 -4.31 13.57
CA LEU A 64 0.85 -4.76 12.37
C LEU A 64 -0.09 -3.67 11.86
N ILE A 65 -0.19 -3.52 10.54
CA ILE A 65 -1.17 -2.62 9.96
C ILE A 65 -2.57 -3.25 9.98
N SER A 66 -3.59 -2.44 10.25
CA SER A 66 -4.99 -2.86 10.17
C SER A 66 -5.49 -2.90 8.72
N TYR A 67 -6.71 -3.40 8.52
CA TYR A 67 -7.38 -3.37 7.22
C TYR A 67 -7.52 -1.93 6.72
N GLU A 68 -8.07 -1.04 7.55
CA GLU A 68 -8.26 0.37 7.21
C GLU A 68 -6.93 1.10 6.99
N GLU A 69 -5.90 0.79 7.78
CA GLU A 69 -4.55 1.35 7.59
C GLU A 69 -3.93 0.91 6.26
N ALA A 70 -4.12 -0.35 5.86
CA ALA A 70 -3.65 -0.84 4.56
C ALA A 70 -4.30 -0.07 3.40
N TYR A 71 -5.60 0.16 3.45
CA TYR A 71 -6.31 0.95 2.43
C TYR A 71 -5.95 2.43 2.46
N TYR A 72 -5.69 2.99 3.65
CA TYR A 72 -5.18 4.35 3.79
C TYR A 72 -3.84 4.53 3.07
N ILE A 73 -2.89 3.63 3.32
CA ILE A 73 -1.56 3.64 2.66
C ILE A 73 -1.73 3.45 1.15
N ALA A 74 -2.50 2.46 0.71
CA ALA A 74 -2.72 2.19 -0.72
C ALA A 74 -3.39 3.37 -1.43
N GLY A 75 -4.35 4.04 -0.78
CA GLY A 75 -5.01 5.24 -1.29
C GLY A 75 -4.02 6.35 -1.58
N ILE A 76 -3.15 6.69 -0.61
CA ILE A 76 -2.11 7.72 -0.80
C ILE A 76 -1.14 7.32 -1.92
N MET A 77 -0.64 6.09 -1.90
CA MET A 77 0.36 5.61 -2.86
C MET A 77 -0.13 5.65 -4.30
N ASN A 78 -1.44 5.48 -4.52
CA ASN A 78 -2.05 5.49 -5.85
C ASN A 78 -2.42 6.89 -6.36
N THR A 79 -2.28 7.96 -5.57
CA THR A 79 -2.56 9.33 -6.05
C THR A 79 -1.65 9.76 -7.20
N ASP A 80 -2.14 10.64 -8.07
CA ASP A 80 -1.38 11.11 -9.24
C ASP A 80 -0.13 11.90 -8.84
N ILE A 81 -0.20 12.67 -7.76
CA ILE A 81 0.93 13.42 -7.22
C ILE A 81 2.05 12.49 -6.73
N VAL A 82 1.72 11.39 -6.05
CA VAL A 82 2.70 10.38 -5.63
C VAL A 82 3.26 9.67 -6.85
N ASN A 83 2.41 9.23 -7.78
CA ASN A 83 2.85 8.62 -9.04
C ASN A 83 3.84 9.51 -9.81
N LYS A 84 3.52 10.80 -9.93
CA LYS A 84 4.37 11.80 -10.59
C LYS A 84 5.71 11.95 -9.84
N TYR A 85 5.68 12.07 -8.52
CA TYR A 85 6.88 12.13 -7.70
C TYR A 85 7.82 10.93 -7.93
N PHE A 86 7.29 9.70 -7.93
CA PHE A 86 8.10 8.51 -8.15
C PHE A 86 8.69 8.46 -9.56
N LYS A 87 7.90 8.80 -10.58
CA LYS A 87 8.36 8.85 -11.97
C LYS A 87 9.45 9.88 -12.21
N THR A 88 9.41 11.02 -11.52
CA THR A 88 10.42 12.08 -11.68
C THR A 88 11.66 11.85 -10.83
N THR A 89 11.54 11.14 -9.70
CA THR A 89 12.63 10.97 -8.73
C THR A 89 13.45 9.72 -9.00
N PHE A 90 12.81 8.62 -9.43
CA PHE A 90 13.46 7.33 -9.58
C PHE A 90 13.58 6.92 -11.05
N SER A 91 14.57 6.08 -11.33
CA SER A 91 14.66 5.44 -12.65
C SER A 91 13.48 4.48 -12.85
N GLY A 92 13.00 4.33 -14.09
CA GLY A 92 11.91 3.38 -14.40
C GLY A 92 12.22 1.91 -14.11
N ARG A 93 13.49 1.57 -13.80
CA ARG A 93 13.95 0.20 -13.51
C ARG A 93 13.77 -0.20 -12.05
N SER A 94 13.75 0.75 -11.11
CA SER A 94 13.63 0.45 -9.69
C SER A 94 13.26 1.69 -8.88
N TYR A 95 12.27 1.55 -8.01
CA TYR A 95 11.88 2.50 -6.98
C TYR A 95 12.49 2.09 -5.63
N SER A 96 12.92 3.08 -4.84
CA SER A 96 13.38 2.85 -3.48
C SER A 96 12.22 2.35 -2.60
N ILE A 97 12.53 1.44 -1.66
CA ILE A 97 11.60 1.03 -0.60
C ILE A 97 11.61 1.98 0.61
N ASN A 98 12.59 2.90 0.66
CA ASN A 98 12.59 4.01 1.60
C ASN A 98 11.97 5.22 0.89
N PHE A 99 10.70 5.49 1.19
CA PHE A 99 9.93 6.51 0.50
C PHE A 99 10.11 7.87 1.15
N ASN A 100 10.43 8.87 0.33
CA ASN A 100 10.48 10.28 0.75
C ASN A 100 9.14 10.97 0.48
N ILE A 101 8.03 10.33 0.85
CA ILE A 101 6.68 10.90 0.81
C ILE A 101 6.08 10.93 2.21
N HIS A 102 5.13 11.83 2.46
CA HIS A 102 4.53 11.98 3.77
C HIS A 102 3.38 10.98 3.96
N ILE A 103 3.60 9.92 4.74
CA ILE A 103 2.54 9.01 5.16
C ILE A 103 2.57 8.94 6.69
N PRO A 104 1.79 9.77 7.41
CA PRO A 104 1.71 9.68 8.87
C PRO A 104 1.08 8.35 9.30
N LYS A 105 1.31 7.96 10.56
CA LYS A 105 0.68 6.76 11.13
C LYS A 105 -0.84 6.95 11.12
N PHE A 106 -1.55 5.93 10.63
CA PHE A 106 -3.00 5.97 10.53
C PHE A 106 -3.67 6.10 11.90
N SER A 107 -4.66 6.98 11.99
CA SER A 107 -5.58 7.14 13.12
C SER A 107 -7.01 7.19 12.58
N LYS A 108 -7.90 6.37 13.15
CA LYS A 108 -9.31 6.32 12.76
C LYS A 108 -10.09 7.54 13.25
N GLU A 109 -9.55 8.23 14.25
CA GLU A 109 -10.07 9.46 14.83
C GLU A 109 -9.80 10.68 13.94
N ASP A 110 -8.78 10.60 13.06
CA ASP A 110 -8.50 11.63 12.06
C ASP A 110 -9.46 11.48 10.86
N VAL A 111 -10.34 12.45 10.71
CA VAL A 111 -11.39 12.47 9.67
C VAL A 111 -10.81 12.40 8.26
N ILE A 112 -9.65 13.01 8.00
CA ILE A 112 -9.02 12.99 6.68
C ILE A 112 -8.47 11.61 6.40
N GLN A 113 -7.76 11.02 7.36
CA GLN A 113 -7.16 9.70 7.21
C GLN A 113 -8.23 8.60 7.05
N ASP A 114 -9.27 8.63 7.89
CA ASP A 114 -10.40 7.69 7.80
C ASP A 114 -11.17 7.85 6.48
N SER A 115 -11.36 9.08 5.99
CA SER A 115 -11.98 9.33 4.67
C SER A 115 -11.15 8.77 3.53
N ILE A 116 -9.82 8.95 3.54
CA ILE A 116 -8.92 8.35 2.54
C ILE A 116 -9.06 6.82 2.54
N SER A 117 -9.08 6.19 3.72
CA SER A 117 -9.25 4.75 3.85
C SER A 117 -10.56 4.27 3.23
N LYS A 118 -11.68 4.92 3.58
CA LYS A 118 -13.02 4.56 3.08
C LYS A 118 -13.13 4.70 1.56
N LEU A 119 -12.63 5.81 1.00
CA LEU A 119 -12.63 6.04 -0.45
C LEU A 119 -11.75 5.01 -1.17
N ALA A 120 -10.61 4.63 -0.58
CA ALA A 120 -9.74 3.61 -1.16
C ALA A 120 -10.38 2.21 -1.13
N ILE A 121 -11.10 1.87 -0.06
CA ILE A 121 -11.91 0.63 0.01
C ILE A 121 -12.98 0.65 -1.09
N GLU A 122 -13.69 1.76 -1.25
CA GLU A 122 -14.71 1.92 -2.29
C GLU A 122 -14.11 1.78 -3.69
N ALA A 123 -12.97 2.41 -3.95
CA ALA A 123 -12.26 2.35 -5.22
C ALA A 123 -11.80 0.92 -5.56
N SER A 124 -11.44 0.11 -4.55
CA SER A 124 -11.06 -1.29 -4.73
C SER A 124 -12.23 -2.22 -5.04
N ASN A 125 -13.44 -1.87 -4.61
CA ASN A 125 -14.63 -2.71 -4.72
C ASN A 125 -15.50 -2.40 -5.95
N THR A 126 -15.23 -1.30 -6.65
CA THR A 126 -15.95 -0.94 -7.87
C THR A 126 -15.22 -1.44 -9.12
N GLU A 127 -15.96 -1.76 -10.17
CA GLU A 127 -15.41 -2.06 -11.51
C GLU A 127 -15.48 -0.84 -12.44
N ASP A 128 -16.26 0.18 -12.07
CA ASP A 128 -16.45 1.42 -12.82
C ASP A 128 -15.17 2.26 -12.81
N LEU A 129 -14.55 2.41 -13.99
CA LEU A 129 -13.29 3.13 -14.15
C LEU A 129 -13.45 4.63 -13.93
N ASP A 130 -14.54 5.25 -14.40
CA ASP A 130 -14.78 6.68 -14.21
C ASP A 130 -15.00 7.00 -12.74
N LYS A 131 -15.66 6.09 -12.02
CA LYS A 131 -15.80 6.18 -10.57
C LYS A 131 -14.46 6.05 -9.86
N LYS A 132 -13.59 5.12 -10.26
CA LYS A 132 -12.24 4.98 -9.69
C LYS A 132 -11.41 6.24 -9.86
N GLU A 133 -11.45 6.87 -11.03
CA GLU A 133 -10.72 8.10 -11.30
C GLU A 133 -11.20 9.23 -10.39
N LYS A 134 -12.52 9.42 -10.24
CA LYS A 134 -13.09 10.41 -9.30
C LYS A 134 -12.68 10.18 -7.85
N LEU A 135 -12.75 8.93 -7.39
CA LEU A 135 -12.32 8.55 -6.04
C LEU A 135 -10.81 8.83 -5.85
N ARG A 136 -9.98 8.56 -6.86
CA ARG A 136 -8.54 8.87 -6.83
C ARG A 136 -8.29 10.38 -6.71
N GLU A 137 -9.03 11.20 -7.45
CA GLU A 137 -8.95 12.66 -7.36
C GLU A 137 -9.35 13.17 -5.98
N GLU A 138 -10.43 12.63 -5.40
CA GLU A 138 -10.87 12.97 -4.04
C GLU A 138 -9.82 12.59 -2.98
N ILE A 139 -9.27 11.38 -3.07
CA ILE A 139 -8.18 10.92 -2.19
C ILE A 139 -6.96 11.84 -2.32
N GLN A 140 -6.60 12.25 -3.54
CA GLN A 140 -5.50 13.18 -3.75
C GLN A 140 -5.75 14.53 -3.08
N ASN A 141 -6.95 15.08 -3.18
CA ASN A 141 -7.29 16.35 -2.54
C ASN A 141 -7.22 16.25 -1.01
N LEU A 142 -7.68 15.14 -0.43
CA LEU A 142 -7.53 14.86 1.00
C LEU A 142 -6.06 14.70 1.41
N TYR A 143 -5.27 13.99 0.61
CA TYR A 143 -3.84 13.81 0.85
C TYR A 143 -3.06 15.14 0.82
N LEU A 144 -3.38 16.03 -0.12
CA LEU A 144 -2.79 17.36 -0.17
C LEU A 144 -3.13 18.20 1.07
N LYS A 145 -4.38 18.11 1.57
CA LYS A 145 -4.76 18.75 2.84
C LYS A 145 -3.96 18.20 4.02
N LEU A 146 -3.81 16.88 4.10
CA LEU A 146 -3.01 16.20 5.13
C LEU A 146 -1.55 16.69 5.12
N CYS A 147 -0.97 16.93 3.94
CA CYS A 147 0.41 17.43 3.81
C CYS A 147 0.61 18.86 4.31
N VAL A 148 -0.45 19.68 4.38
CA VAL A 148 -0.40 21.09 4.81
C VAL A 148 -0.59 21.23 6.32
N GLN A 149 -1.23 20.28 6.99
CA GLN A 149 -1.53 20.30 8.44
C GLN A 149 -0.32 20.03 9.35
N LYS A 150 0.89 20.34 8.88
CA LYS A 150 2.13 20.17 9.66
C LYS A 150 2.19 21.03 10.92
#